data_AF-G4U0G6-F1
#
_entry.id   AF-G4U0G6-F1
#
_cell.length_a   1.000
_cell.length_b   1.000
_cell.length_c   1.000
_cell.angle_alpha   90.00
_cell.angle_beta   90.00
_cell.angle_gamma   90.00
#
_symmetry.space_group_name_H-M   'P 1'
#
loop_
_entity.id
_entity.type
_entity.pdbx_description
1 polymer ?
#
loop_
_entity_poly.entity_id
_entity_poly.type
_entity_poly.pdbx_seq_one_letter_code
_entity_poly.pdbx_strand_id
1 'polypeptide(L)'
;MNTPESIFDHLVSLDQPGAIDGVYDLILERTDAESRAVMCEMLALPVVAFEPFTVDDLEDLLKHAGVWGSGKAILQNLGSVLSADYSTNLIQFRHTTIVEYLRRRSVASTVANSTRIYINAVKAHGQAVSWCLQRLKSRTTSMREYQNSFQKDLAMPVPIGSSIWPKLTITGQVPSKET
;
A
#
# COMPACT_ATOMS: atom_id res chain seq x y z
N MET A 1 -34.39 -12.82 17.32
CA MET A 1 -33.78 -11.56 17.79
C MET A 1 -32.43 -11.94 18.37
N ASN A 2 -31.34 -11.37 17.86
CA ASN A 2 -29.98 -11.68 18.32
C ASN A 2 -29.70 -10.85 19.58
N THR A 3 -29.77 -11.46 20.75
CA THR A 3 -29.35 -10.79 21.99
C THR A 3 -27.82 -10.80 22.08
N PRO A 4 -27.20 -9.88 22.82
CA PRO A 4 -25.76 -9.89 23.05
C PRO A 4 -25.27 -11.25 23.60
N GLU A 5 -26.05 -11.91 24.46
CA GLU A 5 -25.76 -13.27 24.94
C GLU A 5 -25.78 -14.30 23.81
N SER A 6 -26.74 -14.23 22.87
CA SER A 6 -26.79 -15.21 21.76
C SER A 6 -25.63 -15.03 20.78
N ILE A 7 -25.11 -13.80 20.63
CA ILE A 7 -23.91 -13.53 19.84
C ILE A 7 -22.68 -14.09 20.57
N PHE A 8 -22.61 -13.92 21.90
CA PHE A 8 -21.52 -14.47 22.70
C PHE A 8 -21.52 -16.00 22.70
N ASP A 9 -22.66 -16.65 22.86
CA ASP A 9 -22.79 -18.11 22.81
C ASP A 9 -22.40 -18.67 21.43
N HIS A 10 -22.73 -17.94 20.36
CA HIS A 10 -22.31 -18.31 19.00
C HIS A 10 -20.82 -18.08 18.76
N LEU A 11 -20.22 -17.07 19.41
CA LEU A 11 -18.78 -16.87 19.46
C LEU A 11 -18.07 -17.89 20.35
N VAL A 12 -18.74 -18.54 21.29
CA VAL A 12 -18.14 -19.60 22.10
C VAL A 12 -18.22 -20.95 21.39
N SER A 13 -19.21 -21.17 20.52
CA SER A 13 -19.34 -22.39 19.69
C SER A 13 -18.40 -22.42 18.45
N LEU A 14 -17.27 -21.70 18.51
CA LEU A 14 -16.39 -21.23 17.42
C LEU A 14 -15.56 -22.30 16.68
N ASP A 15 -16.12 -23.49 16.42
CA ASP A 15 -15.44 -24.51 15.59
C ASP A 15 -15.81 -24.40 14.09
N GLN A 16 -16.51 -23.33 13.69
CA GLN A 16 -16.98 -23.13 12.31
C GLN A 16 -16.23 -21.99 11.60
N PRO A 17 -15.60 -22.25 10.43
CA PRO A 17 -14.96 -21.22 9.62
C PRO A 17 -15.93 -20.07 9.30
N GLY A 18 -15.60 -18.85 9.76
CA GLY A 18 -16.34 -17.64 9.45
C GLY A 18 -17.31 -17.11 10.51
N ALA A 19 -17.44 -17.76 11.68
CA ALA A 19 -18.19 -17.17 12.79
C ALA A 19 -17.56 -15.84 13.30
N ILE A 20 -16.24 -15.67 13.17
CA ILE A 20 -15.56 -14.38 13.42
C ILE A 20 -16.01 -13.26 12.45
N ASP A 21 -16.58 -13.60 11.30
CA ASP A 21 -17.04 -12.62 10.31
C ASP A 21 -18.20 -11.78 10.84
N GLY A 22 -19.04 -12.38 11.69
CA GLY A 22 -20.14 -11.65 12.34
C GLY A 22 -19.61 -10.54 13.26
N VAL A 23 -18.46 -10.75 13.91
CA VAL A 23 -17.81 -9.71 14.73
C VAL A 23 -17.29 -8.58 13.86
N TYR A 24 -16.63 -8.92 12.76
CA TYR A 24 -16.11 -7.92 11.83
C TYR A 24 -17.23 -7.16 11.11
N ASP A 25 -18.33 -7.82 10.73
CA ASP A 25 -19.53 -7.16 10.21
C ASP A 25 -20.05 -6.12 11.22
N LEU A 26 -20.26 -6.52 12.48
CA LEU A 26 -20.75 -5.62 13.53
C LEU A 26 -19.82 -4.42 13.77
N ILE A 27 -18.51 -4.62 13.74
CA ILE A 27 -17.53 -3.53 13.92
C ILE A 27 -17.59 -2.55 12.75
N LEU A 28 -17.64 -3.05 11.51
CA LEU A 28 -17.57 -2.22 10.31
C LEU A 28 -18.92 -1.57 9.96
N GLU A 29 -20.04 -2.24 10.25
CA GLU A 29 -21.40 -1.73 10.04
C GLU A 29 -21.79 -0.56 10.95
N ARG A 30 -21.08 -0.36 12.08
CA ARG A 30 -21.25 0.81 12.96
C ARG A 30 -20.88 2.13 12.32
N THR A 31 -20.13 2.08 11.22
CA THR A 31 -19.81 3.27 10.43
C THR A 31 -21.03 3.68 9.61
N ASP A 32 -21.32 4.99 9.53
CA ASP A 32 -22.37 5.50 8.67
C ASP A 32 -22.16 5.08 7.20
N ALA A 33 -23.22 5.06 6.41
CA ALA A 33 -23.19 4.45 5.08
C ALA A 33 -22.17 5.10 4.13
N GLU A 34 -21.95 6.42 4.25
CA GLU A 34 -21.01 7.17 3.40
C GLU A 34 -19.57 6.88 3.80
N SER A 35 -19.25 7.03 5.08
CA SER A 35 -17.91 6.73 5.61
C SER A 35 -17.56 5.24 5.48
N ARG A 36 -18.56 4.35 5.51
CA ARG A 36 -18.38 2.91 5.30
C ARG A 36 -17.98 2.59 3.87
N ALA A 37 -18.61 3.23 2.89
CA ALA A 37 -18.24 3.05 1.48
C ALA A 37 -16.78 3.46 1.26
N VAL A 38 -16.39 4.62 1.79
CA VAL A 38 -15.01 5.11 1.78
C VAL A 38 -14.05 4.11 2.45
N MET A 39 -14.38 3.64 3.65
CA MET A 39 -13.55 2.66 4.36
C MET A 39 -13.38 1.36 3.56
N CYS A 40 -14.43 0.85 2.94
CA CYS A 40 -14.37 -0.33 2.08
C CYS A 40 -13.43 -0.11 0.89
N GLU A 41 -13.47 1.07 0.24
CA GLU A 41 -12.55 1.42 -0.85
C GLU A 41 -11.10 1.51 -0.36
N MET A 42 -10.87 2.13 0.81
CA MET A 42 -9.54 2.23 1.41
C MET A 42 -8.97 0.87 1.82
N LEU A 43 -9.82 -0.05 2.33
CA LEU A 43 -9.42 -1.42 2.70
C LEU A 43 -9.26 -2.34 1.50
N ALA A 44 -9.93 -2.06 0.38
CA ALA A 44 -9.80 -2.86 -0.83
C ALA A 44 -8.38 -2.85 -1.37
N LEU A 45 -7.74 -1.67 -1.37
CA LEU A 45 -6.39 -1.46 -1.90
C LEU A 45 -5.31 -2.31 -1.20
N PRO A 46 -5.19 -2.34 0.15
CA PRO A 46 -4.22 -3.20 0.82
C PRO A 46 -4.53 -4.70 0.70
N VAL A 47 -5.78 -5.08 0.47
CA VAL A 47 -6.16 -6.50 0.28
C VAL A 47 -5.73 -7.01 -1.09
N VAL A 48 -5.78 -6.17 -2.12
CA VAL A 48 -5.47 -6.54 -3.52
C VAL A 48 -4.04 -6.21 -3.94
N ALA A 49 -3.31 -5.45 -3.12
CA ALA A 49 -1.93 -5.11 -3.40
C ALA A 49 -1.08 -6.39 -3.47
N PHE A 50 -0.41 -6.57 -4.60
CA PHE A 50 0.41 -7.74 -4.88
C PHE A 50 1.74 -7.73 -4.12
N GLU A 51 2.14 -6.60 -3.56
CA GLU A 51 3.38 -6.40 -2.79
C GLU A 51 3.10 -5.59 -1.52
N PRO A 52 3.92 -5.75 -0.46
CA PRO A 52 3.93 -4.82 0.67
C PRO A 52 4.25 -3.41 0.17
N PHE A 53 3.46 -2.43 0.59
CA PHE A 53 3.67 -1.03 0.21
C PHE A 53 3.67 -0.14 1.46
N THR A 54 4.34 1.00 1.36
CA THR A 54 4.51 1.91 2.49
C THR A 54 3.25 2.72 2.77
N VAL A 55 3.19 3.38 3.93
CA VAL A 55 2.12 4.34 4.24
C VAL A 55 2.03 5.46 3.19
N ASP A 56 3.18 5.90 2.68
CA ASP A 56 3.24 6.94 1.64
C ASP A 56 2.74 6.40 0.29
N ASP A 57 3.06 5.14 -0.04
CA ASP A 57 2.50 4.49 -1.22
C ASP A 57 0.97 4.32 -1.11
N LEU A 58 0.43 4.06 0.09
CA LEU A 58 -1.01 4.00 0.31
C LEU A 58 -1.66 5.37 0.07
N GLU A 59 -1.06 6.43 0.60
CA GLU A 59 -1.50 7.81 0.38
C GLU A 59 -1.52 8.16 -1.11
N ASP A 60 -0.45 7.84 -1.84
CA ASP A 60 -0.37 8.05 -3.28
C ASP A 60 -1.42 7.24 -4.05
N LEU A 61 -1.62 5.98 -3.68
CA LEU A 61 -2.58 5.08 -4.31
C LEU A 61 -4.02 5.52 -4.06
N LEU A 62 -4.34 6.00 -2.85
CA LEU A 62 -5.66 6.56 -2.52
C LEU A 62 -5.96 7.80 -3.38
N LYS A 63 -4.98 8.70 -3.51
CA LYS A 63 -5.07 9.90 -4.36
C LYS A 63 -5.26 9.51 -5.83
N HIS A 64 -4.49 8.53 -6.31
CA HIS A 64 -4.61 8.00 -7.66
C HIS A 64 -6.00 7.43 -7.94
N ALA A 65 -6.53 6.66 -7.00
CA ALA A 65 -7.85 6.04 -7.09
C ALA A 65 -9.01 7.03 -6.88
N GLY A 66 -8.73 8.29 -6.50
CA GLY A 66 -9.73 9.29 -6.17
C GLY A 66 -10.53 8.96 -4.90
N VAL A 67 -9.98 8.11 -4.02
CA VAL A 67 -10.64 7.71 -2.77
C VAL A 67 -10.43 8.82 -1.75
N TRP A 68 -11.53 9.36 -1.24
CA TRP A 68 -11.49 10.43 -0.26
C TRP A 68 -11.07 9.87 1.10
N GLY A 69 -9.90 10.25 1.62
CA GLY A 69 -9.39 9.72 2.89
C GLY A 69 -7.89 9.86 3.03
N SER A 70 -7.35 9.32 4.13
CA SER A 70 -5.91 9.32 4.40
C SER A 70 -5.42 7.94 4.82
N GLY A 71 -4.35 7.47 4.16
CA GLY A 71 -3.67 6.22 4.48
C GLY A 71 -3.16 6.21 5.92
N LYS A 72 -2.73 7.37 6.42
CA LYS A 72 -2.31 7.54 7.81
C LYS A 72 -3.50 7.47 8.78
N ALA A 73 -4.62 8.09 8.43
CA ALA A 73 -5.82 8.06 9.27
C ALA A 73 -6.40 6.65 9.39
N ILE A 74 -6.44 5.86 8.31
CA ILE A 74 -6.89 4.47 8.38
C ILE A 74 -5.95 3.61 9.23
N LEU A 75 -4.63 3.84 9.14
CA LEU A 75 -3.66 3.14 9.98
C LEU A 75 -3.83 3.47 11.46
N GLN A 76 -4.13 4.73 11.79
CA GLN A 76 -4.39 5.18 13.17
C GLN A 76 -5.70 4.59 13.71
N ASN A 77 -6.79 4.71 12.94
CA ASN A 77 -8.12 4.27 13.35
C ASN A 77 -8.22 2.75 13.44
N LEU A 78 -7.52 2.04 12.56
CA LEU A 78 -7.49 0.59 12.52
C LEU A 78 -6.17 0.03 13.05
N GLY A 79 -5.51 0.71 14.00
CA GLY A 79 -4.20 0.30 14.53
C GLY A 79 -4.16 -1.10 15.17
N SER A 80 -5.32 -1.65 15.54
CA SER A 80 -5.49 -3.04 16.00
C SER A 80 -5.54 -4.06 14.86
N VAL A 81 -5.77 -3.62 13.62
CA VAL A 81 -5.93 -4.42 12.41
C VAL A 81 -4.73 -4.26 11.48
N LEU A 82 -4.30 -3.01 11.28
CA LEU A 82 -3.22 -2.59 10.40
C LEU A 82 -2.11 -1.97 11.23
N SER A 83 -0.87 -2.23 10.84
CA SER A 83 0.31 -1.57 11.38
C SER A 83 1.32 -1.26 10.29
N ALA A 84 2.09 -0.21 10.47
CA ALA A 84 3.29 0.01 9.68
C ALA A 84 4.49 -0.57 10.44
N ASP A 85 5.36 -1.29 9.73
CA ASP A 85 6.65 -1.69 10.26
C ASP A 85 7.49 -0.45 10.57
N TYR A 86 8.12 -0.42 11.75
CA TYR A 86 8.85 0.77 12.21
C TYR A 86 10.09 1.06 11.36
N SER A 87 10.73 0.02 10.80
CA SER A 87 11.99 0.16 10.07
C SER A 87 11.80 0.46 8.58
N THR A 88 10.75 -0.09 7.98
CA THR A 88 10.50 -0.03 6.52
C THR A 88 9.27 0.79 6.15
N ASN A 89 8.45 1.16 7.13
CA ASN A 89 7.16 1.84 6.96
C ASN A 89 6.15 1.03 6.11
N LEU A 90 6.40 -0.27 5.90
CA LEU A 90 5.53 -1.16 5.15
C LEU A 90 4.26 -1.48 5.93
N ILE A 91 3.12 -1.39 5.27
CA ILE A 91 1.82 -1.74 5.86
C ILE A 91 1.70 -3.26 5.98
N GLN A 92 1.21 -3.72 7.14
CA GLN A 92 0.98 -5.11 7.47
C GLN A 92 -0.37 -5.27 8.16
N PHE A 93 -1.06 -6.37 7.86
CA PHE A 93 -2.20 -6.82 8.65
C PHE A 93 -1.70 -7.59 9.88
N ARG A 94 -2.18 -7.21 11.07
CA ARG A 94 -1.80 -7.85 12.34
C ARG A 94 -2.40 -9.25 12.52
N HIS A 95 -3.54 -9.51 11.88
CA HIS A 95 -4.28 -10.75 12.05
C HIS A 95 -4.68 -11.34 10.70
N THR A 96 -4.26 -12.57 10.42
CA THR A 96 -4.65 -13.28 9.18
C THR A 96 -6.16 -13.43 9.05
N THR A 97 -6.88 -13.52 10.17
CA THR A 97 -8.35 -13.65 10.20
C THR A 97 -9.06 -12.47 9.53
N ILE A 98 -8.56 -11.24 9.66
CA ILE A 98 -9.18 -10.08 9.01
C ILE A 98 -8.90 -10.04 7.51
N VAL A 99 -7.73 -10.54 7.08
CA VAL A 99 -7.40 -10.66 5.66
C VAL A 99 -8.33 -11.67 5.00
N GLU A 100 -8.53 -12.83 5.63
CA GLU A 100 -9.45 -13.86 5.14
C GLU A 100 -10.91 -13.42 5.19
N TYR A 101 -11.30 -12.61 6.17
CA TYR A 101 -12.60 -11.94 6.19
C TYR A 101 -12.74 -11.00 4.99
N LEU A 102 -11.82 -10.05 4.77
CA LEU A 102 -11.89 -9.08 3.68
C LEU A 102 -11.85 -9.76 2.29
N ARG A 103 -11.08 -10.84 2.15
CA ARG A 103 -11.07 -11.69 0.94
C ARG A 103 -12.44 -12.31 0.68
N ARG A 104 -13.10 -12.86 1.70
CA ARG A 104 -14.48 -13.37 1.55
C ARG A 104 -15.48 -12.25 1.24
N ARG A 105 -15.25 -11.03 1.77
CA ARG A 105 -16.01 -9.82 1.42
C ARG A 105 -15.78 -9.32 0.00
N SER A 106 -14.79 -9.85 -0.71
CA SER A 106 -14.51 -9.47 -2.10
C SER A 106 -15.23 -10.32 -3.14
N VAL A 107 -15.78 -11.46 -2.73
CA VAL A 107 -16.59 -12.31 -3.58
C VAL A 107 -18.03 -11.80 -3.54
N ALA A 108 -18.60 -11.51 -4.70
CA ALA A 108 -19.98 -11.06 -4.79
C ALA A 108 -20.91 -12.12 -4.17
N SER A 109 -21.64 -11.74 -3.13
CA SER A 109 -22.70 -12.57 -2.55
C SER A 109 -23.85 -12.67 -3.54
N THR A 110 -24.27 -13.89 -3.88
CA THR A 110 -25.47 -14.16 -4.69
C THR A 110 -26.76 -13.74 -4.00
N VAL A 111 -26.73 -13.53 -2.68
CA VAL A 111 -27.85 -13.01 -1.90
C VAL A 111 -27.69 -11.49 -1.75
N ALA A 112 -28.65 -10.75 -2.33
CA ALA A 112 -28.72 -9.29 -2.35
C ALA A 112 -29.03 -8.72 -0.96
N ASN A 113 -28.05 -8.74 -0.06
CA ASN A 113 -28.12 -8.00 1.20
C ASN A 113 -27.33 -6.71 1.02
N SER A 114 -28.03 -5.62 0.72
CA SER A 114 -27.47 -4.28 0.44
C SER A 114 -26.76 -3.62 1.63
N THR A 115 -26.85 -4.21 2.82
CA THR A 115 -26.19 -3.72 4.04
C THR A 115 -24.84 -4.36 4.32
N ARG A 116 -24.51 -5.46 3.64
CA ARG A 116 -23.32 -6.25 3.97
C ARG A 116 -22.06 -5.60 3.41
N ILE A 117 -20.98 -5.63 4.18
CA ILE A 117 -19.65 -5.17 3.74
C ILE A 117 -19.29 -5.86 2.43
N TYR A 118 -18.94 -5.07 1.41
CA TYR A 118 -18.49 -5.57 0.12
C TYR A 118 -17.23 -4.82 -0.33
N ILE A 119 -16.20 -5.58 -0.68
CA ILE A 119 -14.92 -5.09 -1.15
C ILE A 119 -14.89 -5.29 -2.67
N ASN A 120 -14.93 -4.19 -3.43
CA ASN A 120 -14.83 -4.29 -4.89
C ASN A 120 -13.38 -4.54 -5.32
N ALA A 121 -12.92 -5.79 -5.20
CA ALA A 121 -11.55 -6.17 -5.54
C ALA A 121 -11.23 -5.94 -7.01
N VAL A 122 -12.20 -6.09 -7.92
CA VAL A 122 -11.99 -5.83 -9.36
C VAL A 122 -11.62 -4.36 -9.59
N LYS A 123 -12.38 -3.43 -9.00
CA LYS A 123 -12.07 -1.99 -9.06
C LYS A 123 -10.70 -1.72 -8.44
N ALA A 124 -10.44 -2.26 -7.24
CA ALA A 124 -9.20 -2.02 -6.52
C ALA A 124 -7.96 -2.56 -7.26
N HIS A 125 -8.04 -3.76 -7.84
CA HIS A 125 -6.99 -4.32 -8.68
C HIS A 125 -6.72 -3.43 -9.91
N GLY A 126 -7.77 -2.93 -10.57
CA GLY A 126 -7.62 -1.99 -11.68
C GLY A 126 -6.88 -0.71 -11.27
N GLN A 127 -7.21 -0.17 -10.09
CA GLN A 127 -6.52 1.00 -9.54
C GLN A 127 -5.06 0.72 -9.21
N ALA A 128 -4.77 -0.39 -8.53
CA ALA A 128 -3.41 -0.79 -8.19
C ALA A 128 -2.54 -0.98 -9.45
N VAL A 129 -3.06 -1.67 -10.47
CA VAL A 129 -2.34 -1.88 -11.74
C VAL A 129 -2.10 -0.56 -12.47
N SER A 130 -3.12 0.32 -12.53
CA SER A 130 -3.01 1.64 -13.14
C SER A 130 -1.95 2.50 -12.45
N TRP A 131 -1.94 2.51 -11.10
CA TRP A 131 -0.95 3.23 -10.29
C TRP A 131 0.47 2.68 -10.50
N CYS A 132 0.65 1.36 -10.48
CA CYS A 132 1.95 0.73 -10.76
C CYS A 132 2.47 1.13 -12.16
N LEU A 133 1.59 1.08 -13.17
CA LEU A 133 1.94 1.48 -14.54
C LEU A 133 2.33 2.96 -14.62
N GLN A 134 1.63 3.84 -13.89
CA GLN A 134 1.98 5.25 -13.83
C GLN A 134 3.36 5.46 -13.20
N ARG A 135 3.65 4.83 -12.07
CA ARG A 135 4.98 4.93 -11.43
C ARG A 135 6.11 4.45 -12.34
N LEU A 136 5.90 3.35 -13.06
CA LEU A 136 6.88 2.86 -14.03
C LEU A 136 7.12 3.87 -15.16
N LYS A 137 6.06 4.45 -15.71
CA LYS A 137 6.17 5.49 -16.76
C LYS A 137 6.92 6.73 -16.27
N SER A 138 6.58 7.24 -15.08
CA SER A 138 7.27 8.40 -14.48
C SER A 138 8.75 8.16 -14.20
N ARG A 139 9.14 6.93 -13.80
CA ARG A 139 10.55 6.56 -13.67
C ARG A 139 11.25 6.52 -15.03
N THR A 140 10.59 6.01 -16.05
CA THR A 140 11.19 5.91 -17.39
C THR A 140 11.38 7.29 -18.02
N THR A 141 10.45 8.22 -17.82
CA THR A 141 10.56 9.60 -18.32
C THR A 141 11.66 10.37 -17.61
N SER A 142 11.70 10.34 -16.27
CA SER A 142 12.77 10.98 -15.49
C SER A 142 14.15 10.40 -15.82
N MET A 143 14.27 9.08 -15.98
CA MET A 143 15.53 8.45 -16.39
C MET A 143 16.00 8.92 -17.77
N ARG A 144 15.09 9.08 -18.75
CA ARG A 144 15.43 9.66 -20.06
C ARG A 144 15.87 11.12 -19.96
N GLU A 145 15.23 11.91 -19.09
CA GLU A 145 15.62 13.30 -18.85
C GLU A 145 17.02 13.40 -18.25
N TYR A 146 17.34 12.56 -17.26
CA TYR A 146 18.70 12.47 -16.72
C TYR A 146 19.71 12.07 -17.79
N GLN A 147 19.43 11.03 -18.57
CA GLN A 147 20.33 10.58 -19.63
C GLN A 147 20.56 11.67 -20.70
N ASN A 148 19.50 12.39 -21.08
CA ASN A 148 19.59 13.53 -21.99
C ASN A 148 20.36 14.72 -21.39
N SER A 149 20.28 14.94 -20.07
CA SER A 149 21.09 15.94 -19.36
C SER A 149 22.58 15.56 -19.38
N PHE A 150 22.91 14.33 -18.99
CA PHE A 150 24.28 13.83 -19.02
C PHE A 150 24.91 13.88 -20.43
N GLN A 151 24.12 13.57 -21.46
CA GLN A 151 24.60 13.61 -22.84
C GLN A 151 24.80 15.04 -23.36
N LYS A 152 24.01 16.02 -22.87
CA LYS A 152 24.25 17.46 -23.13
C LYS A 152 25.50 17.96 -22.43
N ASP A 153 25.75 17.51 -21.20
CA ASP A 153 26.94 17.89 -20.43
C ASP A 153 28.23 17.32 -21.05
N LEU A 154 28.18 16.12 -21.66
CA LEU A 154 29.29 15.57 -22.45
C LEU A 154 29.48 16.26 -23.81
N ALA A 155 28.43 16.86 -24.38
CA ALA A 155 28.46 17.51 -25.69
C ALA A 155 28.79 19.01 -25.63
N MET A 156 28.97 19.58 -24.43
CA MET A 156 29.44 20.94 -24.25
C MET A 156 30.90 21.05 -24.74
N PRO A 157 31.21 21.94 -25.70
CA PRO A 157 32.59 22.15 -26.12
C PRO A 157 33.39 22.68 -24.93
N VAL A 158 34.48 22.00 -24.58
CA VAL A 158 35.45 22.49 -23.60
C VAL A 158 35.90 23.88 -24.06
N PRO A 159 35.78 24.93 -23.23
CA PRO A 159 36.29 26.23 -23.60
C PRO A 159 37.80 26.09 -23.83
N ILE A 160 38.24 26.36 -25.06
CA ILE A 160 39.65 26.44 -25.38
C ILE A 160 40.16 27.72 -24.71
N GLY A 161 40.58 27.62 -23.46
CA GLY A 161 41.14 28.75 -22.71
C GLY A 161 41.00 28.59 -21.20
N SER A 162 42.14 28.51 -20.53
CA SER A 162 42.36 28.48 -19.08
C SER A 162 42.17 27.12 -18.39
N SER A 163 43.31 26.46 -18.23
CA SER A 163 43.59 25.41 -17.27
C SER A 163 43.30 25.86 -15.83
N ILE A 164 42.16 25.45 -15.27
CA ILE A 164 41.94 25.39 -13.83
C ILE A 164 41.14 24.12 -13.52
N TRP A 165 41.85 22.99 -13.36
CA TRP A 165 41.35 21.84 -12.60
C TRP A 165 42.38 21.49 -11.54
N PRO A 166 41.99 21.22 -10.29
CA PRO A 166 42.93 20.73 -9.29
C PRO A 166 43.41 19.34 -9.69
N LYS A 167 44.73 19.15 -9.77
CA LYS A 167 45.35 17.83 -9.93
C LYS A 167 44.93 16.95 -8.75
N LEU A 168 44.03 16.01 -8.99
CA LEU A 168 43.86 14.85 -8.11
C LEU A 168 45.07 13.93 -8.30
N THR A 169 46.07 14.09 -7.43
CA THR A 169 47.17 13.14 -7.30
C THR A 169 46.64 11.90 -6.59
N ILE A 170 46.38 10.84 -7.33
CA ILE A 170 46.16 9.51 -6.75
C ILE A 170 47.55 8.99 -6.31
N THR A 171 47.87 9.12 -5.03
CA THR A 171 48.98 8.37 -4.41
C THR A 171 48.55 6.92 -4.27
N GLY A 172 48.88 6.10 -5.28
CA GLY A 172 48.80 4.65 -5.18
C GLY A 172 49.93 4.14 -4.27
N GLN A 173 49.59 3.78 -3.03
CA GLN A 173 50.48 3.06 -2.14
C GLN A 173 50.24 1.56 -2.34
N VAL A 174 51.19 0.91 -3.03
CA VAL A 174 51.24 -0.55 -3.17
C VAL A 174 51.65 -1.14 -1.82
N PRO A 175 50.90 -2.07 -1.22
CA PRO A 175 51.38 -2.77 -0.04
C PRO A 175 52.42 -3.80 -0.46
N SER A 176 53.67 -3.56 -0.07
CA SER A 176 54.77 -4.51 -0.11
C SER A 176 54.47 -5.69 0.82
N LYS A 177 54.53 -6.91 0.26
CA LYS A 177 54.63 -8.15 1.01
C LYS A 177 56.05 -8.27 1.60
N GLU A 178 56.14 -8.47 2.91
CA GLU A 178 57.26 -9.11 3.59
C GLU A 178 56.61 -10.09 4.59
N THR A 179 56.63 -11.39 4.24
CA THR A 179 57.37 -12.49 4.90
C THR A 179 56.93 -12.79 6.32
#